data_AF-A0AA88IF74-F1
#
_entry.id   AF-A0AA88IF74-F1
#
_cell.length_a   1.000
_cell.length_b   1.000
_cell.length_c   1.000
_cell.angle_alpha   90.00
_cell.angle_beta   90.00
_cell.angle_gamma   90.00
#
_symmetry.space_group_name_H-M   'P 1'
#
loop_
_entity.id
_entity.type
_entity.pdbx_description
1 polymer ?
#
loop_
_entity_poly.entity_id
_entity_poly.type
_entity_poly.pdbx_seq_one_letter_code
_entity_poly.pdbx_strand_id
1 'polypeptide(L)'
;NGGNRGIRGKDLKEAVAKLDSRLSAISVSQTATKDQLSAEIASQFNQLKSEIVKLKSEIEGKDTIIAALQSTLDVQIKATDSTNQRLLELEVQDRRLNLILHGLTKEKHGETLQANFEEVMKNNLGLEDSPKITRLFRIKQRFDNVSVRASNSTKKAAPPVMFSCLNEWEVQTVLKSVGKLK
;
A
#
# COMPACT_ATOMS: atom_id res chain seq x y z
N ASN A 1 44.06 97.14 40.65
CA ASN A 1 43.90 95.83 39.96
C ASN A 1 42.91 94.85 40.62
N GLY A 2 41.75 95.31 41.12
CA GLY A 2 40.74 94.45 41.77
C GLY A 2 39.49 94.11 40.95
N GLY A 3 39.06 94.98 40.03
CA GLY A 3 37.75 94.85 39.35
C GLY A 3 37.65 93.73 38.31
N ASN A 4 38.74 93.39 37.62
CA ASN A 4 38.71 92.42 36.52
C ASN A 4 38.64 90.95 36.99
N ARG A 5 38.94 90.67 38.27
CA ARG A 5 38.82 89.31 38.85
C ARG A 5 37.37 88.98 39.29
N GLY A 6 36.62 89.98 39.75
CA GLY A 6 35.22 89.79 40.17
C GLY A 6 34.24 89.54 39.02
N ILE A 7 34.49 90.14 37.86
CA ILE A 7 33.65 89.96 36.66
C ILE A 7 33.85 88.55 36.08
N ARG A 8 35.10 88.11 35.84
CA ARG A 8 35.39 86.75 35.35
C ARG A 8 34.87 85.64 36.27
N GLY A 9 34.89 85.85 37.58
CA GLY A 9 34.35 84.89 38.55
C GLY A 9 32.82 84.76 38.50
N LYS A 10 32.09 85.80 38.07
CA LYS A 10 30.64 85.74 37.85
C LYS A 10 30.32 85.02 36.54
N ASP A 11 31.01 85.35 35.46
CA ASP A 11 30.83 84.70 34.15
C ASP A 11 31.07 83.18 34.21
N LEU A 12 32.09 82.75 34.98
CA LEU A 12 32.37 81.33 35.21
C LEU A 12 31.26 80.64 36.02
N LYS A 13 30.69 81.29 37.02
CA LYS A 13 29.57 80.72 37.81
C LYS A 13 28.32 80.54 36.97
N GLU A 14 28.01 81.50 36.10
CA GLU A 14 26.89 81.41 35.17
C GLU A 14 27.10 80.29 34.14
N ALA A 15 28.32 80.14 33.63
CA ALA A 15 28.66 79.05 32.72
C ALA A 15 28.51 77.68 33.38
N VAL A 16 28.94 77.51 34.63
CA VAL A 16 28.77 76.28 35.41
C VAL A 16 27.29 75.97 35.62
N ALA A 17 26.49 76.95 36.09
CA ALA A 17 25.06 76.75 36.29
C ALA A 17 24.33 76.33 35.00
N LYS A 18 24.75 76.88 33.85
CA LYS A 18 24.20 76.52 32.54
C LYS A 18 24.60 75.10 32.12
N LEU A 19 25.82 74.67 32.42
CA LEU A 19 26.27 73.30 32.18
C LEU A 19 25.54 72.31 33.07
N ASP A 20 25.36 72.62 34.36
CA ASP A 20 24.62 71.78 35.31
C ASP A 20 23.16 71.59 34.86
N SER A 21 22.50 72.67 34.44
CA SER A 21 21.15 72.60 33.88
C SER A 21 21.08 71.70 32.63
N ARG A 22 22.06 71.81 31.73
CA ARG A 22 22.14 70.96 30.53
C ARG A 22 22.40 69.50 30.87
N LEU A 23 23.31 69.22 31.80
CA LEU A 23 23.60 67.87 32.27
C LEU A 23 22.35 67.24 32.88
N SER A 24 21.65 67.97 33.75
CA SER A 24 20.39 67.49 34.33
C SER A 24 19.34 67.19 33.25
N ALA A 25 19.18 68.06 32.25
CA ALA A 25 18.23 67.84 31.16
C ALA A 25 18.60 66.59 30.32
N ILE A 26 19.90 66.38 30.05
CA ILE A 26 20.39 65.19 29.34
C ILE A 26 20.13 63.93 30.16
N SER A 27 20.43 63.92 31.46
CA SER A 27 20.18 62.75 32.32
C SER A 27 18.70 62.38 32.38
N VAL A 28 17.80 63.37 32.46
CA VAL A 28 16.35 63.13 32.41
C VAL A 28 15.92 62.58 31.04
N SER A 29 16.44 63.13 29.95
CA SER A 29 16.12 62.64 28.60
C SER A 29 16.61 61.20 28.36
N GLN A 30 17.82 60.86 28.85
CA GLN A 30 18.40 59.52 28.72
C GLN A 30 17.62 58.49 29.54
N THR A 31 17.19 58.82 30.76
CA THR A 31 16.38 57.94 31.58
C THR A 31 15.02 57.69 30.94
N ALA A 32 14.33 58.74 30.47
CA ALA A 32 13.08 58.60 29.74
C ALA A 32 13.20 57.72 28.47
N THR A 33 14.26 57.92 27.69
CA THR A 33 14.52 57.11 26.48
C THR A 33 14.78 55.65 26.83
N LYS A 34 15.55 55.39 27.89
CA LYS A 34 15.85 54.04 28.36
C LYS A 34 14.59 53.32 28.84
N ASP A 35 13.74 54.01 29.58
CA ASP A 35 12.50 53.44 30.12
C ASP A 35 11.52 53.11 28.99
N GLN A 36 11.42 53.99 27.99
CA GLN A 36 10.63 53.74 26.79
C GLN A 36 11.11 52.49 26.03
N LEU A 37 12.41 52.40 25.75
CA LEU A 37 12.98 51.23 25.06
C LEU A 37 12.82 49.95 25.87
N SER A 38 12.95 50.04 27.20
CA SER A 38 12.78 48.91 28.09
C SER A 38 11.32 48.41 28.08
N ALA A 39 10.35 49.33 28.08
CA ALA A 39 8.94 48.99 27.95
C ALA A 39 8.60 48.36 26.59
N GLU A 40 9.17 48.89 25.51
CA GLU A 40 8.95 48.36 24.16
C GLU A 40 9.54 46.95 23.98
N ILE A 41 10.77 46.74 24.46
CA ILE A 41 11.41 45.41 24.46
C ILE A 41 10.59 44.42 25.31
N ALA A 42 10.12 44.83 26.48
CA ALA A 42 9.29 43.97 27.34
C ALA A 42 7.96 43.59 26.65
N SER A 43 7.34 44.54 25.94
CA SER A 43 6.14 44.29 25.14
C SER A 43 6.40 43.27 24.02
N GLN A 44 7.44 43.49 23.21
CA GLN A 44 7.82 42.58 22.12
C GLN A 44 8.17 41.18 22.65
N PHE A 45 8.91 41.10 23.75
CA PHE A 45 9.25 39.83 24.39
C PHE A 45 8.00 39.04 24.81
N ASN A 46 7.02 39.70 25.39
CA ASN A 46 5.76 39.06 25.79
C ASN A 46 4.92 38.61 24.58
N GLN A 47 4.90 39.40 23.50
CA GLN A 47 4.24 39.01 22.25
C GLN A 47 4.88 37.76 21.66
N LEU A 48 6.20 37.75 21.50
CA LEU A 48 6.95 36.59 20.98
C LEU A 48 6.76 35.36 21.87
N LYS A 49 6.77 35.52 23.19
CA LYS A 49 6.51 34.43 24.13
C LYS A 49 5.12 33.83 23.93
N SER A 50 4.11 34.66 23.75
CA SER A 50 2.74 34.20 23.47
C SER A 50 2.65 33.45 22.14
N GLU A 51 3.33 33.95 21.11
CA GLU A 51 3.35 33.32 19.78
C GLU A 51 4.05 31.96 19.82
N ILE A 52 5.17 31.84 20.55
CA ILE A 52 5.84 30.56 20.77
C ILE A 52 4.93 29.55 21.46
N VAL A 53 4.17 29.96 22.48
CA VAL A 53 3.23 29.06 23.17
C VAL A 53 2.13 28.59 22.22
N LYS A 54 1.58 29.49 21.41
CA LYS A 54 0.58 29.16 20.40
C LYS A 54 1.12 28.16 19.37
N LEU A 55 2.29 28.43 18.80
CA LEU A 55 2.93 27.56 17.81
C LEU A 55 3.26 26.17 18.38
N LYS A 56 3.69 26.08 19.64
CA LYS A 56 3.90 24.79 20.32
C LYS A 56 2.61 23.98 20.40
N SER A 57 1.51 24.61 20.81
CA SER A 57 0.20 23.94 20.86
C SER A 57 -0.28 23.49 19.48
N GLU A 58 -0.04 24.29 18.43
CA GLU A 58 -0.36 23.88 17.06
C GLU A 58 0.47 22.68 16.58
N ILE A 59 1.75 22.61 16.97
CA ILE A 59 2.61 21.46 16.67
C ILE A 59 2.09 20.20 17.37
N GLU A 60 1.80 20.27 18.67
CA GLU A 60 1.24 19.14 19.43
C GLU A 60 -0.09 18.63 18.84
N GLY A 61 -0.94 19.55 18.38
CA GLY A 61 -2.16 19.20 17.66
C GLY A 61 -1.89 18.47 16.35
N LYS A 62 -0.91 18.93 15.57
CA LYS A 62 -0.49 18.27 14.32
C LYS A 62 0.12 16.88 14.58
N ASP A 63 0.94 16.72 15.60
CA ASP A 63 1.54 15.43 15.96
C ASP A 63 0.46 14.39 16.30
N THR A 64 -0.58 14.81 17.01
CA THR A 64 -1.74 13.96 17.32
C THR A 64 -2.47 13.51 16.05
N ILE A 65 -2.65 14.41 15.08
CA ILE A 65 -3.27 14.09 13.78
C ILE A 65 -2.39 13.12 12.98
N ILE A 66 -1.07 13.34 12.96
CA ILE A 66 -0.12 12.46 12.27
C ILE A 66 -0.18 11.04 12.84
N ALA A 67 -0.20 10.90 14.17
CA ALA A 67 -0.30 9.59 14.82
C ALA A 67 -1.59 8.85 14.45
N ALA A 68 -2.72 9.56 14.38
CA ALA A 68 -4.00 8.99 13.96
C ALA A 68 -3.99 8.54 12.49
N LEU A 69 -3.38 9.33 11.60
CA LEU A 69 -3.22 8.99 10.19
C LEU A 69 -2.30 7.78 9.99
N GLN A 70 -1.19 7.69 10.74
CA GLN A 70 -0.29 6.53 10.73
C GLN A 70 -1.03 5.25 11.15
N SER A 71 -1.82 5.31 12.22
CA SER A 71 -2.62 4.16 12.66
C SER A 71 -3.64 3.73 11.59
N THR A 72 -4.28 4.69 10.92
CA THR A 72 -5.21 4.40 9.83
C THR A 72 -4.51 3.74 8.65
N LEU A 73 -3.32 4.22 8.30
CA LEU A 73 -2.50 3.65 7.23
C LEU A 73 -2.11 2.20 7.54
N ASP A 74 -1.69 1.89 8.77
CA ASP A 74 -1.34 0.52 9.18
C ASP A 74 -2.53 -0.45 9.05
N VAL A 75 -3.73 0.01 9.38
CA VAL A 75 -4.97 -0.78 9.20
C VAL A 75 -5.23 -1.04 7.71
N GLN A 76 -5.06 -0.03 6.86
CA GLN A 76 -5.25 -0.17 5.41
C GLN A 76 -4.20 -1.09 4.77
N ILE A 77 -2.94 -1.05 5.21
CA ILE A 77 -1.89 -1.97 4.76
C ILE A 77 -2.28 -3.41 5.09
N LYS A 78 -2.67 -3.69 6.34
CA LYS A 78 -3.11 -5.04 6.74
C LYS A 78 -4.31 -5.52 5.95
N ALA A 79 -5.28 -4.64 5.69
CA ALA A 79 -6.43 -4.98 4.86
C ALA A 79 -6.01 -5.31 3.42
N THR A 80 -5.11 -4.51 2.84
CA THR A 80 -4.57 -4.73 1.49
C THR A 80 -3.82 -6.06 1.40
N ASP A 81 -2.95 -6.37 2.37
CA ASP A 81 -2.22 -7.64 2.42
C ASP A 81 -3.17 -8.83 2.51
N SER A 82 -4.20 -8.74 3.35
CA SER A 82 -5.24 -9.79 3.45
C SER A 82 -5.99 -9.97 2.14
N THR A 83 -6.35 -8.89 1.45
CA THR A 83 -7.00 -8.99 0.13
C THR A 83 -6.08 -9.59 -0.93
N ASN A 84 -4.78 -9.25 -0.92
CA ASN A 84 -3.80 -9.81 -1.85
C ASN A 84 -3.60 -11.32 -1.61
N GLN A 85 -3.52 -11.75 -0.36
CA GLN A 85 -3.48 -13.19 -0.02
C GLN A 85 -4.72 -13.92 -0.54
N ARG A 86 -5.91 -13.35 -0.31
CA ARG A 86 -7.16 -13.94 -0.81
C ARG A 86 -7.23 -14.00 -2.33
N LEU A 87 -6.67 -13.00 -3.03
CA LEU A 87 -6.60 -13.00 -4.49
C LEU A 87 -5.69 -14.13 -4.99
N LEU A 88 -4.53 -14.32 -4.38
CA LEU A 88 -3.63 -15.43 -4.69
C LEU A 88 -4.31 -16.80 -4.47
N GLU A 89 -5.05 -16.97 -3.37
CA GLU A 89 -5.83 -18.19 -3.12
C GLU A 89 -6.87 -18.44 -4.21
N LEU A 90 -7.58 -17.40 -4.65
CA LEU A 90 -8.57 -17.50 -5.72
C LEU A 90 -7.93 -17.78 -7.08
N GLU A 91 -6.78 -17.17 -7.41
CA GLU A 91 -6.03 -17.46 -8.64
C GLU A 91 -5.58 -18.92 -8.70
N VAL A 92 -5.13 -19.49 -7.57
CA VAL A 92 -4.78 -20.91 -7.47
C VAL A 92 -6.01 -21.80 -7.68
N GLN A 93 -7.17 -21.43 -7.14
CA GLN A 93 -8.43 -22.16 -7.35
C GLN A 93 -8.93 -22.10 -8.79
N ASP A 94 -8.72 -20.98 -9.50
CA ASP A 94 -9.20 -20.78 -10.86
C ASP A 94 -8.30 -21.40 -11.94
N ARG A 95 -7.06 -21.80 -11.59
CA ARG A 95 -6.22 -22.71 -12.40
C ARG A 95 -6.76 -24.14 -12.42
N ARG A 96 -8.04 -24.30 -12.78
CA ARG A 96 -8.62 -25.58 -13.22
C ARG A 96 -7.87 -26.03 -14.47
N LEU A 97 -6.85 -26.84 -14.26
CA LEU A 97 -6.02 -27.40 -15.32
C LEU A 97 -6.83 -28.49 -16.03
N ASN A 98 -7.38 -28.12 -17.18
CA ASN A 98 -8.15 -29.02 -18.03
C ASN A 98 -7.19 -29.87 -18.85
N LEU A 99 -7.35 -31.19 -18.76
CA LEU A 99 -6.66 -32.16 -19.58
C LEU A 99 -7.64 -32.77 -20.58
N ILE A 100 -7.13 -33.07 -21.77
CA ILE A 100 -7.90 -33.73 -22.83
C ILE A 100 -7.30 -35.12 -23.06
N LEU A 101 -8.14 -36.14 -22.86
CA LEU A 101 -7.82 -37.53 -23.13
C LEU A 101 -8.43 -37.94 -24.48
N HIS A 102 -7.56 -38.34 -25.40
CA HIS A 102 -7.95 -38.95 -26.68
C HIS A 102 -7.95 -40.49 -26.56
N GLY A 103 -8.77 -41.15 -27.38
CA GLY A 103 -8.76 -42.60 -27.51
C GLY A 103 -9.55 -43.38 -26.46
N LEU A 104 -10.22 -42.71 -25.50
CA LEU A 104 -11.10 -43.39 -24.55
C LEU A 104 -12.33 -43.95 -25.27
N THR A 105 -12.49 -45.28 -25.27
CA THR A 105 -13.61 -45.99 -25.90
C THR A 105 -14.95 -45.50 -25.37
N LYS A 106 -16.00 -45.53 -26.20
CA LYS A 106 -17.36 -45.18 -25.76
C LYS A 106 -17.84 -46.18 -24.70
N GLU A 107 -18.60 -45.66 -23.75
CA GLU A 107 -19.21 -46.43 -22.67
C GLU A 107 -20.14 -47.51 -23.26
N LYS A 108 -20.02 -48.74 -22.78
CA LYS A 108 -20.97 -49.80 -23.11
C LYS A 108 -22.29 -49.57 -22.34
N HIS A 109 -23.32 -50.32 -22.71
CA HIS A 109 -24.60 -50.22 -22.03
C HIS A 109 -24.45 -50.58 -20.55
N GLY A 110 -24.78 -49.63 -19.65
CA GLY A 110 -24.63 -49.78 -18.20
C GLY A 110 -23.31 -49.28 -17.62
N GLU A 111 -22.32 -48.89 -18.43
CA GLU A 111 -21.07 -48.28 -17.98
C GLU A 111 -21.18 -46.76 -17.86
N THR A 112 -20.42 -46.16 -16.94
CA THR A 112 -20.32 -44.70 -16.81
C THR A 112 -18.98 -44.22 -17.36
N LEU A 113 -18.95 -42.98 -17.85
CA LEU A 113 -17.70 -42.33 -18.28
C LEU A 113 -16.66 -42.29 -17.14
N GLN A 114 -17.14 -42.13 -15.90
CA GLN A 114 -16.30 -42.13 -14.69
C GLN A 114 -15.59 -43.47 -14.50
N ALA A 115 -16.33 -44.58 -14.55
CA ALA A 115 -15.76 -45.91 -14.39
C ALA A 115 -14.73 -46.23 -15.48
N ASN A 116 -15.04 -45.89 -16.74
CA ASN A 116 -14.11 -46.13 -17.86
C ASN A 116 -12.86 -45.25 -17.76
N PHE A 117 -12.99 -44.03 -17.24
CA PHE A 117 -11.85 -43.14 -16.97
C PHE A 117 -10.94 -43.70 -15.88
N GLU A 118 -11.52 -44.11 -14.74
CA GLU A 118 -10.77 -44.70 -13.62
C GLU A 118 -10.05 -45.98 -14.04
N GLU A 119 -10.70 -46.84 -14.82
CA GLU A 119 -10.10 -48.05 -15.38
C GLU A 119 -8.87 -47.73 -16.24
N VAL A 120 -8.94 -46.72 -17.11
CA VAL A 120 -7.80 -46.31 -17.94
C VAL A 120 -6.69 -45.66 -17.13
N MET A 121 -7.03 -44.84 -16.14
CA MET A 121 -6.03 -44.25 -15.23
C MET A 121 -5.27 -45.34 -14.49
N LYS A 122 -5.97 -46.38 -14.02
CA LYS A 122 -5.36 -47.51 -13.32
C LYS A 122 -4.57 -48.43 -14.26
N ASN A 123 -5.21 -48.95 -15.30
CA ASN A 123 -4.65 -50.01 -16.13
C ASN A 123 -3.60 -49.50 -17.12
N ASN A 124 -3.75 -48.28 -17.64
CA ASN A 124 -2.84 -47.75 -18.66
C ASN A 124 -1.80 -46.79 -18.08
N LEU A 125 -2.15 -46.00 -17.06
CA LEU A 125 -1.21 -45.03 -16.46
C LEU A 125 -0.58 -45.52 -15.15
N GLY A 126 -0.98 -46.68 -14.63
CA GLY A 126 -0.46 -47.24 -13.38
C GLY A 126 -0.79 -46.38 -12.16
N LEU A 127 -1.87 -45.60 -12.22
CA LEU A 127 -2.34 -44.77 -11.11
C LEU A 127 -3.31 -45.61 -10.26
N GLU A 128 -2.80 -46.19 -9.17
CA GLU A 128 -3.62 -46.97 -8.22
C GLU A 128 -4.77 -46.12 -7.65
N ASP A 129 -4.49 -44.85 -7.35
CA ASP A 129 -5.49 -43.85 -7.02
C ASP A 129 -5.77 -42.96 -8.22
N SER A 130 -7.04 -42.95 -8.66
CA SER A 130 -7.47 -42.06 -9.75
C SER A 130 -7.38 -40.59 -9.32
N PRO A 131 -6.97 -39.69 -10.23
CA PRO A 131 -6.79 -38.29 -9.89
C PRO A 131 -8.10 -37.68 -9.43
N LYS A 132 -8.05 -36.84 -8.39
CA LYS A 132 -9.25 -36.12 -7.94
C LYS A 132 -9.66 -35.11 -9.00
N ILE A 133 -10.83 -35.36 -9.61
CA ILE A 133 -11.38 -34.55 -10.69
C ILE A 133 -12.66 -33.82 -10.28
N THR A 134 -12.84 -32.61 -10.81
CA THR A 134 -14.02 -31.76 -10.56
C THR A 134 -15.02 -31.80 -11.72
N ARG A 135 -14.56 -32.15 -12.92
CA ARG A 135 -15.38 -32.29 -14.12
C ARG A 135 -14.82 -33.41 -14.99
N LEU A 136 -15.72 -34.16 -15.61
CA LEU A 136 -15.42 -35.19 -16.58
C LEU A 136 -16.54 -35.27 -17.60
N PHE A 137 -16.25 -35.01 -18.88
CA PHE A 137 -17.26 -35.10 -19.93
C PHE A 137 -16.63 -35.31 -21.31
N ARG A 138 -17.39 -35.92 -22.21
CA ARG A 138 -17.01 -36.00 -23.64
C ARG A 138 -17.24 -34.68 -24.34
N ILE A 139 -16.22 -34.20 -25.05
CA ILE A 139 -16.34 -33.03 -25.92
C ILE A 139 -17.18 -33.44 -27.13
N LYS A 140 -18.39 -32.88 -27.28
CA LYS A 140 -19.20 -33.08 -28.49
C LYS A 140 -18.46 -32.47 -29.69
N GLN A 141 -18.00 -33.31 -30.63
CA GLN A 141 -17.54 -32.83 -31.93
C GLN A 141 -18.76 -32.28 -32.69
N ARG A 142 -18.83 -30.96 -32.88
CA ARG A 142 -19.81 -30.34 -33.78
C ARG A 142 -19.39 -30.60 -35.24
N PHE A 143 -19.63 -31.80 -35.75
CA PHE A 143 -19.49 -32.11 -37.17
C PHE A 143 -20.68 -32.97 -37.65
N ASP A 144 -21.89 -32.47 -37.45
CA ASP A 144 -23.10 -33.18 -37.91
C ASP A 144 -23.66 -32.67 -39.26
N ASN A 145 -23.01 -31.72 -39.96
CA ASN A 145 -23.56 -31.15 -41.19
C ASN A 145 -22.69 -31.27 -42.46
N VAL A 146 -21.69 -32.16 -42.51
CA VAL A 146 -21.07 -32.52 -43.80
C VAL A 146 -21.35 -33.98 -44.12
N SER A 147 -22.50 -34.20 -44.77
CA SER A 147 -22.84 -35.46 -45.43
C SER A 147 -21.85 -35.71 -46.58
N VAL A 148 -20.71 -36.33 -46.29
CA VAL A 148 -19.97 -37.07 -47.31
C VAL A 148 -20.49 -38.51 -47.27
N ARG A 149 -21.25 -38.88 -48.30
CA ARG A 149 -21.48 -40.29 -48.64
C ARG A 149 -20.13 -40.94 -48.90
N ALA A 150 -19.56 -41.56 -47.88
CA ALA A 150 -18.46 -42.49 -48.01
C ALA A 150 -18.93 -43.83 -47.45
N SER A 151 -19.40 -44.67 -48.36
CA SER A 151 -19.50 -46.11 -48.18
C SER A 151 -18.12 -46.67 -47.87
N ASN A 152 -17.81 -46.84 -46.58
CA ASN A 152 -16.96 -47.88 -46.01
C ASN A 152 -16.97 -47.69 -44.49
N SER A 153 -17.26 -48.75 -43.74
CA SER A 153 -17.44 -48.74 -42.30
C SER A 153 -16.13 -48.38 -41.56
N THR A 154 -15.80 -47.11 -41.46
CA THR A 154 -14.85 -46.63 -40.46
C THR A 154 -15.66 -46.32 -39.20
N LYS A 155 -15.47 -47.15 -38.16
CA LYS A 155 -16.08 -46.88 -36.83
C LYS A 155 -15.70 -45.45 -36.45
N LYS A 156 -16.68 -44.53 -36.37
CA LYS A 156 -16.44 -43.15 -35.90
C LYS A 156 -15.71 -43.23 -34.55
N ALA A 157 -14.51 -42.66 -34.48
CA ALA A 157 -13.72 -42.63 -33.27
C ALA A 157 -14.52 -42.01 -32.11
N ALA A 158 -14.27 -42.50 -30.89
CA ALA A 158 -14.93 -41.94 -29.72
C ALA A 158 -14.50 -40.48 -29.52
N PRO A 159 -15.43 -39.56 -29.17
CA PRO A 159 -15.06 -38.17 -28.91
C PRO A 159 -14.09 -38.07 -27.73
N PRO A 160 -13.14 -37.11 -27.77
CA PRO A 160 -12.20 -36.90 -26.69
C PRO A 160 -12.92 -36.51 -25.40
N VAL A 161 -12.27 -36.83 -24.29
CA VAL A 161 -12.78 -36.58 -22.94
C VAL A 161 -12.01 -35.43 -22.35
N MET A 162 -12.71 -34.41 -21.85
CA MET A 162 -12.10 -33.37 -21.03
C MET A 162 -12.31 -33.72 -19.57
N PHE A 163 -11.25 -33.57 -18.77
CA PHE A 163 -11.34 -33.65 -17.33
C PHE A 163 -10.55 -32.53 -16.66
N SER A 164 -11.06 -32.06 -15.53
CA SER A 164 -10.45 -30.98 -14.76
C SER A 164 -9.95 -31.55 -13.44
N CYS A 165 -8.65 -31.52 -13.22
CA CYS A 165 -8.07 -31.94 -11.95
C CYS A 165 -8.33 -30.92 -10.84
N LEU A 166 -8.36 -31.38 -9.59
CA LEU A 166 -8.59 -30.54 -8.42
C LEU A 166 -7.41 -29.61 -8.12
N ASN A 167 -6.18 -30.03 -8.42
CA ASN A 167 -4.97 -29.25 -8.17
C ASN A 167 -3.88 -29.59 -9.21
N GLU A 168 -2.80 -28.80 -9.22
CA GLU A 168 -1.67 -28.97 -10.14
C GLU A 168 -0.88 -30.27 -9.90
N TRP A 169 -0.81 -30.75 -8.65
CA TRP A 169 -0.11 -31.99 -8.33
C TRP A 169 -0.74 -33.20 -9.04
N GLU A 170 -2.08 -33.29 -9.07
CA GLU A 170 -2.81 -34.32 -9.80
C GLU A 170 -2.49 -34.29 -11.31
N VAL A 171 -2.38 -33.10 -11.90
CA VAL A 171 -2.00 -32.95 -13.31
C VAL A 171 -0.58 -33.43 -13.56
N GLN A 172 0.37 -33.04 -12.71
CA GLN A 172 1.75 -33.47 -12.83
C GLN A 172 1.88 -34.99 -12.68
N THR A 173 1.11 -35.61 -11.79
CA THR A 173 1.06 -37.06 -11.62
C THR A 173 0.58 -37.76 -12.88
N VAL A 174 -0.53 -37.29 -13.47
CA VAL A 174 -1.05 -37.83 -14.73
C VAL A 174 -0.03 -37.66 -15.87
N LEU A 175 0.53 -36.46 -16.06
CA LEU A 175 1.48 -36.18 -17.14
C LEU A 175 2.79 -36.98 -17.00
N LYS A 176 3.30 -37.17 -15.78
CA LYS A 176 4.49 -38.01 -15.53
C LYS A 176 4.21 -39.47 -15.85
N SER A 177 3.04 -39.99 -15.50
CA SER A 177 2.66 -41.37 -15.85
C SER A 177 2.53 -41.57 -17.36
N VAL A 178 1.96 -40.59 -18.08
CA VAL A 178 1.95 -40.61 -19.56
C VAL A 178 3.37 -40.57 -20.13
N GLY A 179 4.27 -39.78 -19.56
CA GLY A 179 5.67 -39.69 -20.00
C GLY A 179 6.45 -40.99 -19.89
N LYS A 180 6.05 -41.90 -18.98
CA LYS A 180 6.64 -43.23 -18.79
C LYS A 180 6.17 -44.27 -19.81
N LEU A 181 5.15 -43.97 -20.61
CA LEU A 181 4.63 -44.85 -21.65
C LEU A 181 5.38 -44.74 -23.00
N LYS A 182 6.50 -44.00 -23.04
CA LYS A 182 7.35 -43.85 -24.22
C LYS A 182 8.43 -44.92 -24.29
#